data_AF-A0A9Q2NKY5-F1
#
_entry.id   AF-A0A9Q2NKY5-F1
#
_cell.length_a   1.000
_cell.length_b   1.000
_cell.length_c   1.000
_cell.angle_alpha   90.00
_cell.angle_beta   90.00
_cell.angle_gamma   90.00
#
_symmetry.space_group_name_H-M   'P 1'
#
loop_
_entity.id
_entity.type
_entity.pdbx_description
1 polymer ?
#
loop_
_entity_poly.entity_id
_entity_poly.type
_entity_poly.pdbx_seq_one_letter_code
_entity_poly.pdbx_strand_id
1 'polypeptide(L)' 'MDYKKSGNAKVGKNAPRHSEHNAKGSDKNPFGKGTDKAALLARMKAAAEAKKKQG' A
#
# COMPACT_ATOMS: atom_id res chain seq x y z
N MET A 1 48.83 3.15 -17.65
CA MET A 1 47.50 3.52 -17.11
C MET A 1 47.32 2.75 -15.80
N ASP A 2 47.21 3.45 -14.68
CA ASP A 2 47.15 2.82 -13.35
C ASP A 2 45.72 2.37 -13.05
N TYR A 3 45.39 1.13 -13.40
CA TYR A 3 44.07 0.52 -13.16
C TYR A 3 43.64 0.54 -11.68
N LYS A 4 44.57 0.77 -10.75
CA LYS A 4 44.32 0.88 -9.30
C LYS A 4 43.68 2.22 -8.90
N LYS A 5 43.75 3.25 -9.75
CA LYS A 5 43.19 4.59 -9.47
C LYS A 5 41.73 4.72 -9.93
N SER A 6 41.26 3.78 -10.75
CA SER A 6 39.86 3.64 -11.17
C SER A 6 39.09 2.87 -10.10
N GLY A 7 38.83 3.51 -8.96
CA GLY A 7 38.07 2.88 -7.86
C GLY A 7 36.68 2.39 -8.29
N ASN A 8 36.17 1.38 -7.59
CA ASN A 8 34.87 0.76 -7.87
C ASN A 8 33.71 1.78 -7.87
N ALA A 9 32.73 1.57 -8.77
CA ALA A 9 31.51 2.38 -8.83
C ALA A 9 30.77 2.34 -7.47
N LYS A 10 30.50 3.51 -6.90
CA LYS A 10 29.76 3.64 -5.64
C LYS A 10 28.30 3.29 -5.88
N VAL A 11 27.84 2.18 -5.31
CA VAL A 11 26.42 1.80 -5.35
C VAL A 11 25.62 2.83 -4.55
N GLY A 12 24.69 3.51 -5.21
CA GLY A 12 23.81 4.48 -4.56
C GLY A 12 22.96 3.80 -3.49
N LYS A 13 23.26 4.08 -2.21
CA LYS A 13 22.60 3.44 -1.06
C LYS A 13 21.18 3.97 -0.79
N ASN A 14 20.75 4.99 -1.55
CA ASN A 14 19.51 5.74 -1.30
C ASN A 14 18.44 5.55 -2.39
N ALA A 15 18.62 4.58 -3.30
CA ALA A 15 17.57 4.21 -4.23
C ALA A 15 16.48 3.42 -3.49
N PRO A 16 15.19 3.79 -3.61
CA PRO A 16 14.10 2.99 -3.10
C PRO A 16 14.20 1.57 -3.67
N ARG A 17 14.23 0.56 -2.79
CA ARG A 17 14.17 -0.84 -3.21
C ARG A 17 12.77 -1.09 -3.77
N HIS A 18 12.68 -1.19 -5.09
CA HIS A 18 11.54 -1.62 -5.91
C HIS A 18 10.14 -1.48 -5.25
N SER A 19 9.30 -0.59 -5.77
CA SER A 19 7.89 -0.55 -5.38
C SER A 19 7.19 -1.85 -5.78
N GLU A 20 6.63 -2.58 -4.81
CA GLU A 20 5.89 -3.81 -5.06
C GLU A 20 4.66 -3.54 -5.95
N HIS A 21 4.48 -4.30 -7.02
CA HIS A 21 3.36 -4.15 -7.96
C HIS A 21 1.97 -4.34 -7.31
N ASN A 22 1.92 -5.00 -6.15
CA ASN A 22 0.70 -5.22 -5.39
C ASN A 22 0.60 -4.35 -4.13
N ALA A 23 1.40 -3.28 -4.05
CA ALA A 23 1.32 -2.34 -2.93
C ALA A 23 -0.11 -1.81 -2.78
N LYS A 24 -0.63 -1.88 -1.55
CA LYS A 24 -1.98 -1.40 -1.21
C LYS A 24 -2.09 0.11 -1.49
N GLY A 25 -3.16 0.53 -2.14
CA GLY A 25 -3.39 1.92 -2.57
C GLY A 25 -2.73 2.27 -3.91
N SER A 26 -2.24 1.29 -4.67
CA SER A 26 -1.79 1.49 -6.06
C SER A 26 -2.95 1.35 -7.05
N ASP A 27 -2.78 1.81 -8.29
CA ASP A 27 -3.78 1.66 -9.35
C ASP A 27 -4.19 0.18 -9.57
N LYS A 28 -3.25 -0.74 -9.36
CA LYS A 28 -3.46 -2.19 -9.48
C LYS A 28 -4.07 -2.83 -8.23
N ASN A 29 -3.84 -2.24 -7.06
CA ASN A 29 -4.43 -2.68 -5.80
C ASN A 29 -4.99 -1.45 -5.03
N PRO A 30 -6.19 -0.96 -5.43
CA PRO A 30 -6.76 0.26 -4.88
C PRO A 30 -7.20 0.10 -3.41
N PHE A 31 -7.23 -1.13 -2.90
CA PHE A 31 -7.57 -1.44 -1.52
C PHE A 31 -6.37 -1.14 -0.61
N GLY A 32 -6.24 0.15 -0.28
CA GLY A 32 -5.28 0.75 0.65
C GLY A 32 -5.47 0.32 2.11
N LYS A 33 -4.97 1.15 3.05
CA LYS A 33 -5.31 1.01 4.48
C LYS A 33 -6.83 0.93 4.61
N GLY A 34 -7.32 -0.14 5.20
CA GLY A 34 -8.75 -0.34 5.43
C GLY A 34 -9.33 0.86 6.19
N THR A 35 -10.57 1.21 5.88
CA THR A 35 -11.29 2.29 6.58
C THR A 35 -11.27 2.06 8.08
N ASP A 36 -11.20 3.15 8.86
CA ASP A 36 -11.19 3.08 10.33
C ASP A 36 -12.25 2.12 10.87
N LYS A 37 -11.89 1.39 11.92
CA LYS A 37 -12.77 0.38 12.55
C LYS A 37 -14.16 0.95 12.88
N ALA A 38 -14.22 2.23 13.26
CA ALA A 38 -15.46 2.94 13.50
C ALA A 38 -16.36 3.03 12.25
N ALA A 39 -15.78 3.35 11.09
CA ALA A 39 -16.49 3.43 9.82
C ALA A 39 -17.01 2.05 9.36
N LEU A 40 -16.25 0.98 9.60
CA LEU A 40 -16.70 -0.39 9.34
C LEU A 40 -17.92 -0.76 10.20
N LEU A 41 -17.85 -0.48 11.50
CA LEU A 41 -18.95 -0.76 12.43
C LEU A 41 -20.21 0.03 12.08
N ALA A 42 -20.08 1.29 11.66
CA ALA A 42 -21.20 2.10 11.20
C ALA A 42 -21.90 1.47 9.97
N ARG A 43 -21.13 1.02 8.97
CA ARG A 43 -21.71 0.33 7.80
C ARG A 43 -22.42 -0.97 8.18
N MET A 44 -21.84 -1.77 9.07
CA MET A 44 -22.48 -3.03 9.49
C MET A 44 -23.80 -2.77 10.21
N LYS A 45 -23.87 -1.75 11.08
CA LYS A 45 -25.11 -1.36 11.75
C LYS A 45 -26.17 -0.88 10.75
N ALA A 46 -25.80 0.02 9.84
CA ALA A 46 -26.71 0.51 8.81
C ALA A 46 -27.24 -0.62 7.91
N ALA A 47 -26.39 -1.57 7.51
CA ALA A 47 -26.80 -2.73 6.73
C ALA A 47 -27.75 -3.65 7.51
N ALA A 48 -27.52 -3.84 8.81
CA ALA A 48 -28.42 -4.63 9.66
C ALA A 48 -29.80 -3.97 9.83
N GLU A 49 -29.85 -2.63 9.98
CA GLU A 49 -31.10 -1.87 10.04
C GLU A 49 -31.86 -1.91 8.71
N ALA A 50 -31.16 -1.76 7.58
CA ALA A 50 -31.77 -1.87 6.26
C ALA A 50 -32.40 -3.25 6.04
N LYS A 51 -31.70 -4.33 6.44
CA LYS A 51 -32.25 -5.69 6.36
C LYS A 51 -33.49 -5.89 7.24
N LYS A 52 -33.50 -5.34 8.45
CA LYS A 52 -34.69 -5.39 9.34
C LYS A 52 -35.89 -4.64 8.78
N LYS A 53 -35.66 -3.62 7.95
CA LYS A 53 -36.73 -2.84 7.32
C LYS A 53 -37.24 -3.46 6.02
N GLN A 54 -36.47 -4.37 5.42
CA GLN A 54 -36.79 -5.06 4.17
C GLN A 54 -37.42 -6.45 4.40
N GLY A 55 -37.34 -7.00 5.61
CA GLY A 55 -38.05 -8.21 6.03
C GLY A 55 -39.26 -7.86 6.89
#